data_AF-A0A957TRB3-F1
#
_entry.id   AF-A0A957TRB3-F1
#
_cell.length_a   1.000
_cell.length_b   1.000
_cell.length_c   1.000
_cell.angle_alpha   90.00
_cell.angle_beta   90.00
_cell.angle_gamma   90.00
#
_symmetry.space_group_name_H-M   'P 1'
#
loop_
_entity.id
_entity.type
_entity.pdbx_description
1 polymer ?
#
loop_
_entity_poly.entity_id
_entity_poly.type
_entity_poly.pdbx_seq_one_letter_code
_entity_poly.pdbx_strand_id
1 'polypeptide(L)'
;EGAADTRRRVALDQLVTTAAQRAQVDAVLAELTKARLVITGEEASPDTDTEHRAHAEVAHEALIREWPQLRRWLEENRESLRLQRNLEDAAKHWEALGRDTGALYSGIRLQQALTWQSETDLVLTPQATAFLQASKRRRDIWRSLGATVAVALFAVLGWLSWRQINEMRYEQLIQAVPTQIAEGNAEEAKAKLRTADALFPDRLDLETQLVDINREVAIQLVQQGEMLAHNGDRDGADENFRAALALGPPFNTPVYVWVPPGEFMMGSSEDDELAYNDEKPLHPVNVGGFWLMRTEVTNAQYRRCVGENEEGPCTPPDNQVWQRPEFTNRPVTDVTWEQAQVYAAWVGGRLPTEAEWEKTCRGGSEIPVNPQKAWEDMKANPYPQRIYPWGNGEPHPDLLNYYGSQIGTTTDVGRYLNGASPYGVLDMGGNVFEWTGSVFKEYPYDPNDGHEEPASSELRVVRGGSFVYLRDSVRCAFRDDLHPDDHALNVGFRILSPGP
;
A
#
# COMPACT_ATOMS: atom_id res chain seq x y z
N GLU A 1 13.59 -75.19 2.17
CA GLU A 1 13.83 -75.88 3.44
C GLU A 1 14.74 -77.11 3.30
N GLY A 2 15.78 -77.09 2.45
CA GLY A 2 16.82 -78.14 2.42
C GLY A 2 16.39 -79.61 2.21
N ALA A 3 15.08 -79.90 2.11
CA ALA A 3 14.54 -81.22 1.90
C ALA A 3 14.74 -81.66 0.45
N ALA A 4 15.07 -82.94 0.27
CA ALA A 4 15.21 -83.55 -1.05
C ALA A 4 13.87 -83.42 -1.81
N ASP A 5 13.95 -83.09 -3.11
CA ASP A 5 12.77 -83.02 -3.95
C ASP A 5 12.15 -84.42 -4.07
N THR A 6 10.93 -84.53 -3.58
CA THR A 6 10.15 -85.78 -3.56
C THR A 6 9.04 -85.69 -4.59
N ARG A 7 8.68 -86.85 -5.17
CA ARG A 7 7.55 -86.89 -6.09
C ARG A 7 6.25 -86.68 -5.30
N ARG A 8 5.31 -85.94 -5.87
CA ARG A 8 3.98 -85.74 -5.31
C ARG A 8 2.93 -85.91 -6.40
N ARG A 9 1.79 -86.49 -6.04
CA ARG A 9 0.60 -86.52 -6.89
C ARG A 9 -0.01 -85.13 -6.98
N VAL A 10 -0.24 -84.67 -8.20
CA VAL A 10 -0.88 -83.38 -8.49
C VAL A 10 -2.13 -83.66 -9.32
N ALA A 11 -3.24 -83.04 -8.95
CA ALA A 11 -4.49 -83.17 -9.68
C ALA A 11 -4.42 -82.44 -11.03
N LEU A 12 -5.04 -83.01 -12.07
CA LEU A 12 -4.94 -82.50 -13.44
C LEU A 12 -5.60 -81.12 -13.65
N ASP A 13 -6.54 -80.74 -12.78
CA ASP A 13 -7.11 -79.40 -12.70
C ASP A 13 -6.11 -78.34 -12.21
N GLN A 14 -5.09 -78.73 -11.45
CA GLN A 14 -4.00 -77.84 -11.03
C GLN A 14 -2.94 -77.65 -12.14
N LEU A 15 -2.86 -78.56 -13.10
CA LEU A 15 -1.95 -78.48 -14.26
C LEU A 15 -2.58 -77.75 -15.45
N VAL A 16 -3.92 -77.70 -15.51
CA VAL A 16 -4.68 -77.16 -16.64
C VAL A 16 -5.52 -75.97 -16.19
N THR A 17 -5.08 -74.77 -16.55
CA THR A 17 -5.72 -73.52 -16.13
C THR A 17 -6.83 -73.03 -17.07
N THR A 18 -6.88 -73.51 -18.33
CA THR A 18 -7.94 -73.15 -19.30
C THR A 18 -8.30 -74.33 -20.21
N ALA A 19 -9.51 -74.30 -20.80
CA ALA A 19 -9.97 -75.35 -21.72
C ALA A 19 -9.09 -75.46 -22.99
N ALA A 20 -8.51 -74.35 -23.46
CA ALA A 20 -7.60 -74.33 -24.61
C ALA A 20 -6.25 -75.02 -24.30
N GLN A 21 -5.76 -74.90 -23.06
CA GLN A 21 -4.53 -75.56 -22.63
C GLN A 21 -4.74 -77.04 -22.34
N ARG A 22 -5.97 -77.49 -22.07
CA ARG A 22 -6.28 -78.90 -21.76
C ARG A 22 -5.83 -79.85 -22.86
N ALA A 23 -6.18 -79.56 -24.11
CA ALA A 23 -5.80 -80.39 -25.25
C ALA A 23 -4.26 -80.48 -25.43
N GLN A 24 -3.55 -79.38 -25.15
CA GLN A 24 -2.09 -79.33 -25.28
C GLN A 24 -1.40 -80.05 -24.12
N VAL A 25 -1.89 -79.88 -22.89
CA VAL A 25 -1.39 -80.56 -21.69
C VAL A 25 -1.66 -82.06 -21.78
N ASP A 26 -2.84 -82.47 -22.23
CA ASP A 26 -3.18 -83.89 -22.44
C ASP A 26 -2.28 -84.53 -23.50
N ALA A 27 -1.98 -83.82 -24.60
CA ALA A 27 -1.03 -84.30 -25.61
C ALA A 27 0.39 -84.47 -25.06
N VAL A 28 0.88 -83.50 -24.28
CA VAL A 28 2.20 -83.58 -23.63
C VAL A 28 2.23 -84.70 -22.58
N LEU A 29 1.20 -84.82 -21.75
CA LEU A 29 1.09 -85.88 -20.76
C LEU A 29 1.02 -87.27 -21.39
N ALA A 30 0.33 -87.41 -22.53
CA ALA A 30 0.29 -88.67 -23.27
C ALA A 30 1.70 -89.08 -23.73
N GLU A 31 2.48 -88.15 -24.28
CA GLU A 31 3.87 -88.43 -24.68
C GLU A 31 4.79 -88.72 -23.49
N LEU A 32 4.66 -87.97 -22.39
CA LEU A 32 5.43 -88.20 -21.16
C LEU A 32 5.07 -89.53 -20.48
N THR A 33 3.80 -89.93 -20.54
CA THR A 33 3.31 -91.22 -20.00
C THR A 33 3.80 -92.38 -20.86
N LYS A 34 3.75 -92.23 -22.19
CA LYS A 34 4.30 -93.21 -23.14
C LYS A 34 5.82 -93.39 -22.96
N ALA A 35 6.54 -92.31 -22.67
CA ALA A 35 7.96 -92.34 -22.31
C ALA A 35 8.23 -92.83 -20.88
N ARG A 36 7.19 -93.16 -20.10
CA ARG A 36 7.26 -93.59 -18.69
C ARG A 36 7.95 -92.57 -17.78
N LEU A 37 7.85 -91.28 -18.11
CA LEU A 37 8.39 -90.18 -17.32
C LEU A 37 7.35 -89.65 -16.31
N VAL A 38 6.07 -89.78 -16.63
CA VAL A 38 4.92 -89.42 -15.78
C VAL A 38 3.98 -90.63 -15.69
N ILE A 39 3.34 -90.82 -14.54
CA ILE A 39 2.27 -91.79 -14.31
C ILE A 39 0.99 -90.98 -14.13
N THR A 40 -0.06 -91.36 -14.84
CA THR A 40 -1.40 -90.81 -14.66
C THR A 40 -2.34 -91.88 -14.09
N GLY A 41 -3.28 -91.47 -13.25
CA GLY A 41 -4.24 -92.36 -12.60
C GLY A 41 -5.53 -91.64 -12.23
N GLU A 42 -6.60 -92.41 -12.01
CA GLU A 42 -7.88 -91.90 -11.52
C GLU A 42 -8.12 -92.47 -10.11
N GLU A 43 -8.39 -91.59 -9.15
CA GLU A 43 -8.62 -91.97 -7.75
C GLU A 43 -9.90 -91.32 -7.25
N ALA A 44 -10.65 -92.02 -6.40
CA ALA A 44 -11.90 -91.53 -5.83
C ALA A 44 -11.61 -90.37 -4.86
N SER A 45 -12.35 -89.26 -5.02
CA SER A 45 -12.23 -88.10 -4.14
C SER A 45 -12.66 -88.46 -2.71
N PRO A 46 -11.87 -88.15 -1.66
CA PRO A 46 -12.20 -88.53 -0.28
C PRO A 46 -13.46 -87.85 0.30
N ASP A 47 -14.00 -86.81 -0.35
CA ASP A 47 -15.19 -86.07 0.12
C ASP A 47 -16.50 -86.41 -0.63
N THR A 48 -16.46 -87.18 -1.73
CA THR A 48 -17.66 -87.53 -2.52
C THR A 48 -17.45 -88.82 -3.31
N ASP A 49 -18.24 -89.85 -3.02
CA ASP A 49 -18.13 -91.21 -3.58
C ASP A 49 -18.43 -91.34 -5.10
N THR A 50 -18.65 -90.21 -5.79
CA THR A 50 -19.02 -90.16 -7.22
C THR A 50 -18.09 -89.32 -8.11
N GLU A 51 -17.07 -88.63 -7.56
CA GLU A 51 -16.10 -87.89 -8.38
C GLU A 51 -14.73 -88.59 -8.38
N HIS A 52 -14.33 -89.10 -9.56
CA HIS A 52 -12.97 -89.58 -9.80
C HIS A 52 -12.12 -88.40 -10.27
N ARG A 53 -11.05 -88.07 -9.54
CA ARG A 53 -10.11 -87.02 -9.95
C ARG A 53 -8.88 -87.65 -10.59
N ALA A 54 -8.66 -87.28 -11.84
CA ALA A 54 -7.46 -87.68 -12.57
C ALA A 54 -6.24 -86.94 -12.00
N HIS A 55 -5.17 -87.67 -11.70
CA HIS A 55 -3.92 -87.14 -11.18
C HIS A 55 -2.73 -87.53 -12.05
N ALA A 56 -1.66 -86.76 -11.96
CA ALA A 56 -0.37 -87.04 -12.58
C ALA A 56 0.74 -86.99 -11.51
N GLU A 57 1.70 -87.92 -11.60
CA GLU A 57 2.90 -87.95 -10.77
C GLU A 57 4.14 -88.28 -11.60
N VAL A 58 5.32 -87.80 -11.20
CA VAL A 58 6.58 -88.19 -11.85
C VAL A 58 6.85 -89.67 -11.56
N ALA A 59 7.14 -90.45 -12.60
CA ALA A 59 7.20 -91.91 -12.53
C ALA A 59 8.19 -92.43 -11.47
N HIS A 60 9.32 -91.73 -11.29
CA HIS A 60 10.29 -92.05 -10.26
C HIS A 60 11.05 -90.81 -9.78
N GLU A 61 11.37 -90.73 -8.48
CA GLU A 61 12.17 -89.63 -7.91
C GLU A 61 13.58 -89.50 -8.53
N ALA A 62 14.09 -90.57 -9.14
CA ALA A 62 15.37 -90.55 -9.85
C ALA A 62 15.33 -89.61 -11.06
N LEU A 63 14.16 -89.38 -11.67
CA LEU A 63 14.01 -88.44 -12.79
C LEU A 63 14.19 -86.99 -12.34
N ILE A 64 13.74 -86.65 -11.13
CA ILE A 64 13.91 -85.31 -10.55
C ILE A 64 15.40 -85.02 -10.30
N ARG A 65 16.16 -86.07 -9.95
CA ARG A 65 17.60 -85.97 -9.74
C ARG A 65 18.32 -85.99 -11.09
N GLU A 66 18.23 -87.06 -11.85
CA GLU A 66 19.14 -87.34 -12.96
C GLU A 66 18.75 -86.67 -14.30
N TRP A 67 17.60 -86.01 -14.43
CA TRP A 67 17.20 -85.30 -15.66
C TRP A 67 17.60 -83.82 -15.61
N PRO A 68 18.67 -83.38 -16.31
CA PRO A 68 19.23 -82.04 -16.12
C PRO A 68 18.28 -80.91 -16.54
N GLN A 69 17.47 -81.14 -17.57
CA GLN A 69 16.51 -80.16 -18.06
C GLN A 69 15.32 -79.99 -17.10
N LEU A 70 14.79 -81.09 -16.55
CA LEU A 70 13.76 -81.02 -15.52
C LEU A 70 14.29 -80.37 -14.24
N ARG A 71 15.52 -80.68 -13.83
CA ARG A 71 16.16 -80.06 -12.66
C ARG A 71 16.29 -78.54 -12.84
N ARG A 72 16.75 -78.10 -14.02
CA ARG A 72 16.83 -76.67 -14.36
C ARG A 72 15.45 -76.00 -14.31
N TRP A 73 14.41 -76.60 -14.89
CA TRP A 73 13.05 -76.07 -14.82
C TRP A 73 12.50 -76.03 -13.39
N LEU A 74 12.81 -77.03 -12.57
CA LEU A 74 12.41 -77.08 -11.17
C LEU A 74 13.12 -76.02 -10.34
N GLU A 75 14.42 -75.78 -10.57
CA GLU A 75 15.20 -74.72 -9.91
C GLU A 75 14.70 -73.33 -10.32
N GLU A 76 14.48 -73.10 -11.62
CA GLU A 76 13.94 -71.84 -12.16
C GLU A 76 12.53 -71.52 -11.61
N ASN A 77 11.68 -72.53 -11.40
CA ASN A 77 10.31 -72.33 -10.89
C ASN A 77 10.16 -72.48 -9.36
N ARG A 78 11.20 -72.90 -8.63
CA ARG A 78 11.10 -73.24 -7.20
C ARG A 78 10.73 -72.03 -6.36
N GLU A 79 11.37 -70.90 -6.65
CA GLU A 79 11.12 -69.65 -5.95
C GLU A 79 9.73 -69.11 -6.30
N SER A 80 9.33 -69.20 -7.56
CA SER A 80 8.00 -68.82 -8.05
C SER A 80 6.87 -69.60 -7.38
N LEU A 81 7.00 -70.92 -7.26
CA LEU A 81 6.00 -71.77 -6.60
C LEU A 81 5.93 -71.54 -5.08
N ARG A 82 7.05 -71.18 -4.44
CA ARG A 82 7.06 -70.80 -3.01
C ARG A 82 6.35 -69.47 -2.78
N LEU A 83 6.65 -68.48 -3.61
CA LEU A 83 5.99 -67.17 -3.58
C LEU A 83 4.47 -67.31 -3.81
N GLN A 84 4.07 -68.15 -4.77
CA GLN A 84 2.66 -68.47 -5.00
C GLN A 84 1.97 -69.04 -3.76
N ARG A 85 2.52 -70.12 -3.18
CA ARG A 85 1.93 -70.77 -1.99
C ARG A 85 1.83 -69.82 -0.80
N ASN A 86 2.89 -69.06 -0.54
CA ASN A 86 2.90 -68.07 0.54
C ASN A 86 1.80 -67.01 0.33
N LEU A 87 1.53 -66.62 -0.91
CA LEU A 87 0.50 -65.63 -1.25
C LEU A 87 -0.91 -66.22 -1.12
N GLU A 88 -1.11 -67.48 -1.50
CA GLU A 88 -2.37 -68.20 -1.32
C GLU A 88 -2.67 -68.46 0.16
N ASP A 89 -1.68 -68.84 0.96
CA ASP A 89 -1.83 -69.04 2.40
C ASP A 89 -2.11 -67.72 3.13
N ALA A 90 -1.43 -66.63 2.73
CA ALA A 90 -1.72 -65.30 3.25
C ALA A 90 -3.15 -64.85 2.90
N ALA A 91 -3.65 -65.15 1.70
CA ALA A 91 -5.00 -64.82 1.28
C ALA A 91 -6.06 -65.60 2.08
N LYS A 92 -5.85 -66.91 2.30
CA LYS A 92 -6.72 -67.72 3.17
C LYS A 92 -6.77 -67.18 4.59
N HIS A 93 -5.61 -66.80 5.13
CA HIS A 93 -5.53 -66.23 6.47
C HIS A 93 -6.25 -64.87 6.56
N TRP A 94 -6.09 -64.00 5.56
CA TRP A 94 -6.81 -62.73 5.46
C TRP A 94 -8.33 -62.92 5.39
N GLU A 95 -8.81 -63.92 4.65
CA GLU A 95 -10.24 -64.25 4.59
C GLU A 95 -10.76 -64.78 5.94
N ALA A 96 -10.00 -65.64 6.61
CA ALA A 96 -10.35 -66.16 7.94
C ALA A 96 -10.42 -65.06 9.01
N LEU A 97 -9.65 -63.99 8.84
CA LEU A 97 -9.69 -62.79 9.68
C LEU A 97 -10.80 -61.79 9.28
N GLY A 98 -11.74 -62.18 8.41
CA GLY A 98 -12.82 -61.29 7.98
C GLY A 98 -12.34 -60.13 7.11
N ARG A 99 -11.25 -60.31 6.37
CA ARG A 99 -10.61 -59.32 5.49
C ARG A 99 -10.00 -58.12 6.21
N ASP A 100 -9.41 -58.33 7.38
CA ASP A 100 -8.68 -57.30 8.13
C ASP A 100 -7.62 -56.60 7.26
N THR A 101 -7.66 -55.27 7.23
CA THR A 101 -6.68 -54.45 6.52
C THR A 101 -5.25 -54.66 7.03
N GLY A 102 -5.06 -54.99 8.32
CA GLY A 102 -3.77 -55.23 8.97
C GLY A 102 -3.03 -56.47 8.44
N ALA A 103 -3.76 -57.48 7.95
CA ALA A 103 -3.20 -58.72 7.40
C ALA A 103 -2.77 -58.61 5.92
N LEU A 104 -3.08 -57.49 5.25
CA LEU A 104 -2.64 -57.23 3.87
C LEU A 104 -1.12 -57.10 3.76
N TYR A 105 -0.56 -57.58 2.64
CA TYR A 105 0.87 -57.41 2.37
C TYR A 105 1.23 -55.93 2.26
N SER A 106 2.39 -55.59 2.83
CA SER A 106 2.97 -54.24 2.80
C SER A 106 4.48 -54.30 2.59
N GLY A 107 5.09 -53.15 2.24
CA GLY A 107 6.53 -53.04 2.04
C GLY A 107 7.10 -54.06 1.04
N ILE A 108 8.20 -54.72 1.44
CA ILE A 108 8.95 -55.67 0.61
C ILE A 108 8.08 -56.86 0.17
N ARG A 109 7.19 -57.37 1.03
CA ARG A 109 6.34 -58.53 0.70
C ARG A 109 5.37 -58.24 -0.44
N LEU A 110 4.76 -57.05 -0.45
CA LEU A 110 3.89 -56.62 -1.54
C LEU A 110 4.68 -56.37 -2.82
N GLN A 111 5.89 -55.83 -2.73
CA GLN A 111 6.74 -55.60 -3.90
C GLN A 111 7.16 -56.92 -4.55
N GLN A 112 7.66 -57.88 -3.76
CA GLN A 112 8.03 -59.22 -4.23
C GLN A 112 6.83 -59.92 -4.90
N ALA A 113 5.64 -59.85 -4.30
CA ALA A 113 4.42 -60.42 -4.86
C ALA A 113 4.03 -59.82 -6.22
N LEU A 114 4.15 -58.49 -6.37
CA LEU A 114 3.81 -57.80 -7.62
C LEU A 114 4.84 -58.04 -8.72
N THR A 115 6.13 -58.04 -8.39
CA THR A 115 7.22 -58.37 -9.34
C THR A 115 7.07 -59.80 -9.84
N TRP A 116 6.83 -60.74 -8.91
CA TRP A 116 6.56 -62.14 -9.25
C TRP A 116 5.34 -62.29 -10.18
N GLN A 117 4.24 -61.58 -9.90
CA GLN A 117 3.03 -61.60 -10.75
C GLN A 117 3.29 -61.06 -12.17
N SER A 118 4.21 -60.11 -12.34
CA SER A 118 4.54 -59.56 -13.67
C SER A 118 5.52 -60.42 -14.48
N GLU A 119 6.31 -61.26 -13.82
CA GLU A 119 7.37 -62.06 -14.44
C GLU A 119 6.94 -63.51 -14.73
N THR A 120 5.78 -63.92 -14.22
CA THR A 120 5.35 -65.33 -14.25
C THR A 120 3.96 -65.50 -14.85
N ASP A 121 3.78 -66.53 -15.69
CA ASP A 121 2.48 -66.93 -16.28
C ASP A 121 1.62 -67.82 -15.36
N LEU A 122 2.00 -67.96 -14.08
CA LEU A 122 1.28 -68.80 -13.11
C LEU A 122 -0.03 -68.13 -12.67
N VAL A 123 -1.13 -68.89 -12.72
CA VAL A 123 -2.46 -68.40 -12.37
C VAL A 123 -2.68 -68.48 -10.86
N LEU A 124 -2.99 -67.34 -10.24
CA LEU A 124 -3.39 -67.25 -8.84
C LEU A 124 -4.84 -67.69 -8.63
N THR A 125 -5.14 -68.21 -7.44
CA THR A 125 -6.54 -68.43 -7.03
C THR A 125 -7.33 -67.11 -6.97
N PRO A 126 -8.68 -67.15 -7.11
CA PRO A 126 -9.50 -65.95 -6.99
C PRO A 126 -9.33 -65.20 -5.65
N GLN A 127 -9.16 -65.94 -4.56
CA GLN A 127 -8.92 -65.39 -3.21
C GLN A 127 -7.56 -64.70 -3.13
N ALA A 128 -6.50 -65.34 -3.64
CA ALA A 128 -5.15 -64.77 -3.74
C ALA A 128 -5.13 -63.49 -4.59
N THR A 129 -5.87 -63.48 -5.70
CA THR A 129 -6.01 -62.32 -6.56
C THR A 129 -6.70 -61.16 -5.84
N ALA A 130 -7.79 -61.42 -5.11
CA ALA A 130 -8.50 -60.41 -4.32
C ALA A 130 -7.62 -59.84 -3.18
N PHE A 131 -6.86 -60.68 -2.49
CA PHE A 131 -5.90 -60.27 -1.45
C PHE A 131 -4.82 -59.34 -1.99
N LEU A 132 -4.21 -59.69 -3.13
CA LEU A 132 -3.16 -58.89 -3.74
C LEU A 132 -3.70 -57.54 -4.26
N GLN A 133 -4.91 -57.52 -4.84
CA GLN A 133 -5.59 -56.29 -5.24
C GLN A 133 -5.93 -55.39 -4.04
N ALA A 134 -6.43 -55.94 -2.94
CA ALA A 134 -6.70 -55.19 -1.71
C ALA A 134 -5.41 -54.62 -1.09
N SER A 135 -4.33 -55.39 -1.10
CA SER A 135 -3.00 -54.97 -0.65
C SER A 135 -2.45 -53.82 -1.50
N LYS A 136 -2.62 -53.91 -2.83
CA LYS A 136 -2.28 -52.82 -3.78
C LYS A 136 -3.10 -51.57 -3.49
N ARG A 137 -4.42 -51.69 -3.35
CA ARG A 137 -5.33 -50.57 -3.06
C ARG A 137 -4.98 -49.88 -1.74
N ARG A 138 -4.66 -50.63 -0.68
CA ARG A 138 -4.19 -50.06 0.60
C ARG A 138 -2.90 -49.27 0.41
N ARG A 139 -1.90 -49.82 -0.28
CA ARG A 139 -0.64 -49.11 -0.56
C ARG A 139 -0.90 -47.82 -1.33
N ASP A 140 -1.75 -47.87 -2.34
CA ASP A 140 -2.05 -46.72 -3.20
C ASP A 140 -2.79 -45.62 -2.42
N ILE A 141 -3.73 -45.98 -1.51
CA ILE A 141 -4.38 -45.05 -0.58
C ILE A 141 -3.39 -44.42 0.39
N TRP A 142 -2.49 -45.19 1.02
CA TRP A 142 -1.51 -44.65 1.96
C TRP A 142 -0.46 -43.78 1.26
N ARG A 143 -0.08 -44.12 0.02
CA ARG A 143 0.78 -43.28 -0.82
C ARG A 143 0.10 -41.97 -1.18
N SER A 144 -1.18 -42.00 -1.57
CA SER A 144 -1.92 -40.77 -1.90
C SER A 144 -2.12 -39.90 -0.67
N LEU A 145 -2.49 -40.47 0.48
CA LEU A 145 -2.65 -39.73 1.73
C LEU A 145 -1.33 -39.08 2.18
N GLY A 146 -0.22 -39.83 2.13
CA GLY A 146 1.11 -39.31 2.43
C GLY A 146 1.54 -38.19 1.47
N ALA A 147 1.24 -38.34 0.17
CA ALA A 147 1.50 -37.31 -0.82
C ALA A 147 0.66 -36.04 -0.56
N THR A 148 -0.62 -36.16 -0.21
CA THR A 148 -1.48 -35.01 0.11
C THR A 148 -0.99 -34.25 1.35
N VAL A 149 -0.62 -34.97 2.42
CA VAL A 149 -0.06 -34.35 3.63
C VAL A 149 1.26 -33.65 3.32
N ALA A 150 2.13 -34.27 2.53
CA ALA A 150 3.38 -33.65 2.12
C ALA A 150 3.14 -32.35 1.31
N VAL A 151 2.22 -32.37 0.34
CA VAL A 151 1.86 -31.17 -0.44
C VAL A 151 1.30 -30.06 0.46
N ALA A 152 0.41 -30.39 1.41
CA ALA A 152 -0.13 -29.42 2.35
C ALA A 152 0.98 -28.82 3.24
N LEU A 153 1.90 -29.64 3.76
CA LEU A 153 3.04 -29.16 4.55
C LEU A 153 3.96 -28.24 3.74
N PHE A 154 4.25 -28.57 2.48
CA PHE A 154 5.04 -27.69 1.61
C PHE A 154 4.31 -26.39 1.29
N ALA A 155 2.99 -26.42 1.11
CA ALA A 155 2.20 -25.20 0.93
C ALA A 155 2.21 -24.31 2.17
N VAL A 156 2.08 -24.88 3.37
CA VAL A 156 2.16 -24.14 4.64
C VAL A 156 3.55 -23.55 4.86
N LEU A 157 4.61 -24.34 4.68
CA LEU A 157 5.99 -23.85 4.80
C LEU A 157 6.32 -22.78 3.76
N GLY A 158 5.83 -22.94 2.53
CA GLY A 158 5.97 -21.96 1.47
C GLY A 158 5.25 -20.66 1.84
N TRP A 159 4.03 -20.73 2.37
CA TRP A 159 3.28 -19.57 2.83
C TRP A 159 3.95 -18.88 4.02
N LEU A 160 4.42 -19.62 5.02
CA LEU A 160 5.16 -19.07 6.16
C LEU A 160 6.45 -18.38 5.71
N SER A 161 7.21 -19.01 4.80
CA SER A 161 8.44 -18.42 4.26
C SER A 161 8.16 -17.16 3.45
N TRP A 162 7.13 -17.20 2.58
CA TRP A 162 6.67 -16.04 1.83
C TRP A 162 6.26 -14.89 2.77
N ARG A 163 5.50 -15.21 3.82
CA ARG A 163 5.06 -14.25 4.83
C ARG A 163 6.25 -13.63 5.56
N GLN A 164 7.22 -14.43 6.01
CA GLN A 164 8.39 -13.96 6.73
C GLN A 164 9.31 -13.08 5.86
N ILE A 165 9.47 -13.43 4.57
CA ILE A 165 10.21 -12.60 3.61
C ILE A 165 9.52 -11.24 3.43
N ASN A 166 8.19 -11.24 3.27
CA ASN A 166 7.44 -10.00 3.12
C ASN A 166 7.43 -9.16 4.40
N GLU A 167 7.40 -9.79 5.58
CA GLU A 167 7.55 -9.09 6.86
C GLU A 167 8.90 -8.36 6.93
N MET A 168 10.01 -9.03 6.57
CA MET A 168 11.33 -8.37 6.52
C MET A 168 11.38 -7.22 5.50
N ARG A 169 10.78 -7.42 4.31
CA ARG A 169 10.73 -6.39 3.27
C ARG A 169 9.90 -5.18 3.70
N TYR A 170 8.78 -5.42 4.37
CA TYR A 170 7.93 -4.36 4.94
C TYR A 170 8.74 -3.51 5.94
N GLU A 171 9.41 -4.14 6.90
CA GLU A 171 10.23 -3.42 7.89
C GLU A 171 11.34 -2.59 7.23
N GLN A 172 12.02 -3.14 6.21
CA GLN A 172 13.03 -2.40 5.45
C GLN A 172 12.46 -1.17 4.74
N LEU A 173 11.26 -1.28 4.17
CA LEU A 173 10.61 -0.15 3.49
C LEU A 173 10.24 0.94 4.49
N ILE A 174 9.60 0.58 5.61
CA ILE A 174 9.18 1.53 6.65
C ILE A 174 10.39 2.24 7.26
N GLN A 175 11.47 1.51 7.58
CA GLN A 175 12.67 2.10 8.15
C GLN A 175 13.41 3.05 7.21
N ALA A 176 13.23 2.91 5.89
CA ALA A 176 13.86 3.79 4.91
C ALA A 176 13.06 5.10 4.66
N VAL A 177 11.78 5.17 5.05
CA VAL A 177 10.93 6.35 4.82
C VAL A 177 11.48 7.61 5.51
N PRO A 178 11.84 7.60 6.81
CA PRO A 178 12.40 8.78 7.47
C PRO A 178 13.68 9.31 6.80
N THR A 179 14.52 8.41 6.30
CA THR A 179 15.74 8.79 5.56
C THR A 179 15.39 9.52 4.26
N GLN A 180 14.40 9.03 3.51
CA GLN A 180 13.96 9.70 2.29
C GLN A 180 13.34 11.07 2.57
N ILE A 181 12.58 11.20 3.65
CA ILE A 181 12.03 12.50 4.09
C ILE A 181 13.18 13.45 4.43
N ALA A 182 14.19 13.01 5.18
CA ALA A 182 15.34 13.83 5.55
C ALA A 182 16.22 14.24 4.34
N GLU A 183 16.20 13.46 3.27
CA GLU A 183 16.86 13.77 2.00
C GLU A 183 16.00 14.66 1.07
N GLY A 184 14.76 15.01 1.46
CA GLY A 184 13.82 15.76 0.63
C GLY A 184 13.14 14.94 -0.48
N ASN A 185 13.30 13.61 -0.48
CA ASN A 185 12.84 12.71 -1.53
C ASN A 185 11.39 12.23 -1.29
N ALA A 186 10.42 13.16 -1.35
CA ALA A 186 9.01 12.86 -1.08
C ALA A 186 8.43 11.74 -1.96
N GLU A 187 8.73 11.72 -3.27
CA GLU A 187 8.20 10.67 -4.18
C GLU A 187 8.74 9.28 -3.84
N GLU A 188 10.02 9.17 -3.47
CA GLU A 188 10.62 7.89 -3.08
C GLU A 188 10.07 7.43 -1.72
N ALA A 189 9.89 8.34 -0.75
CA ALA A 189 9.23 8.04 0.51
C ALA A 189 7.80 7.50 0.28
N LYS A 190 7.01 8.16 -0.56
CA LYS A 190 5.64 7.74 -0.93
C LYS A 190 5.63 6.40 -1.68
N ALA A 191 6.58 6.17 -2.59
CA ALA A 191 6.71 4.90 -3.32
C ALA A 191 7.02 3.72 -2.36
N LYS A 192 7.87 3.95 -1.36
CA LYS A 192 8.15 2.94 -0.32
C LYS A 192 6.91 2.63 0.52
N LEU A 193 6.14 3.63 0.95
CA LEU A 193 4.88 3.40 1.68
C LEU A 193 3.85 2.65 0.85
N ARG A 194 3.63 3.03 -0.42
CA ARG A 194 2.71 2.30 -1.31
C ARG A 194 3.13 0.85 -1.51
N THR A 195 4.44 0.60 -1.58
CA THR A 195 4.97 -0.77 -1.68
C THR A 195 4.76 -1.54 -0.37
N ALA A 196 4.94 -0.90 0.78
CA ALA A 196 4.71 -1.51 2.09
C ALA A 196 3.23 -1.83 2.30
N ASP A 197 2.34 -0.91 1.93
CA ASP A 197 0.89 -1.09 1.95
C ASP A 197 0.44 -2.26 1.05
N ALA A 198 0.98 -2.37 -0.16
CA ALA A 198 0.70 -3.50 -1.05
C ALA A 198 1.12 -4.86 -0.48
N LEU A 199 2.09 -4.91 0.45
CA LEU A 199 2.46 -6.13 1.17
C LEU A 199 1.47 -6.44 2.30
N PHE A 200 1.02 -5.40 3.02
CA PHE A 200 0.11 -5.51 4.18
C PHE A 200 -0.86 -4.32 4.26
N PRO A 201 -2.00 -4.36 3.54
CA PRO A 201 -2.90 -3.21 3.36
C PRO A 201 -3.55 -2.66 4.65
N ASP A 202 -3.63 -3.47 5.70
CA ASP A 202 -4.33 -3.10 6.95
C ASP A 202 -3.38 -2.52 8.02
N ARG A 203 -2.09 -2.33 7.72
CA ARG A 203 -1.09 -1.87 8.70
C ARG A 203 -0.83 -0.37 8.70
N LEU A 204 -1.18 0.31 7.61
CA LEU A 204 -0.87 1.72 7.42
C LEU A 204 -2.18 2.47 7.14
N ASP A 205 -2.32 3.63 7.77
CA ASP A 205 -3.20 4.66 7.22
C ASP A 205 -2.44 5.36 6.08
N LEU A 206 -2.46 4.73 4.90
CA LEU A 206 -1.67 5.17 3.75
C LEU A 206 -2.02 6.61 3.35
N GLU A 207 -3.30 6.96 3.31
CA GLU A 207 -3.72 8.30 2.88
C GLU A 207 -3.17 9.39 3.79
N THR A 208 -3.31 9.22 5.11
CA THR A 208 -2.77 10.17 6.10
C THR A 208 -1.24 10.27 5.99
N GLN A 209 -0.53 9.15 5.90
CA GLN A 209 0.93 9.18 5.83
C GLN A 209 1.48 9.80 4.53
N LEU A 210 0.79 9.64 3.40
CA LEU A 210 1.18 10.30 2.16
C LEU A 210 1.06 11.83 2.28
N VAL A 211 0.02 12.31 2.97
CA VAL A 211 -0.18 13.74 3.26
C VAL A 211 0.87 14.26 4.23
N ASP A 212 1.20 13.49 5.27
CA ASP A 212 2.24 13.84 6.25
C ASP A 212 3.63 13.93 5.60
N ILE A 213 3.97 13.02 4.69
CA ILE A 213 5.23 13.12 3.92
C ILE A 213 5.31 14.44 3.14
N ASN A 214 4.25 14.80 2.42
CA ASN A 214 4.24 16.05 1.67
C ASN A 214 4.42 17.26 2.60
N ARG A 215 3.77 17.24 3.78
CA ARG A 215 3.91 18.28 4.80
C ARG A 215 5.35 18.37 5.32
N GLU A 216 5.94 17.25 5.73
CA GLU A 216 7.28 17.22 6.34
C GLU A 216 8.36 17.67 5.36
N VAL A 217 8.32 17.15 4.12
CA VAL A 217 9.29 17.55 3.09
C VAL A 217 9.08 19.02 2.69
N ALA A 218 7.82 19.49 2.57
CA ALA A 218 7.56 20.90 2.27
C ALA A 218 8.07 21.83 3.38
N ILE A 219 7.94 21.46 4.67
CA ILE A 219 8.50 22.24 5.79
C ILE A 219 10.03 22.34 5.65
N GLN A 220 10.72 21.25 5.33
CA GLN A 220 12.17 21.27 5.15
C GLN A 220 12.61 22.17 3.99
N LEU A 221 11.94 22.06 2.84
CA LEU A 221 12.21 22.90 1.67
C LEU A 221 11.95 24.38 2.00
N VAL A 222 10.86 24.70 2.68
CA VAL A 222 10.58 26.08 3.13
C VAL A 222 11.69 26.59 4.04
N GLN A 223 12.11 25.82 5.05
CA GLN A 223 13.18 26.22 5.97
C GLN A 223 14.52 26.44 5.25
N GLN A 224 14.84 25.59 4.27
CA GLN A 224 16.01 25.77 3.41
C GLN A 224 15.88 27.04 2.56
N GLY A 225 14.71 27.27 1.97
CA GLY A 225 14.44 28.47 1.19
C GLY A 225 14.55 29.77 2.02
N GLU A 226 13.98 29.80 3.22
CA GLU A 226 14.10 30.91 4.17
C GLU A 226 15.57 31.17 4.54
N MET A 227 16.34 30.12 4.81
CA MET A 227 17.77 30.23 5.11
C MET A 227 18.58 30.78 3.93
N LEU A 228 18.32 30.29 2.71
CA LEU A 228 18.99 30.76 1.49
C LEU A 228 18.65 32.23 1.21
N ALA A 229 17.37 32.60 1.35
CA ALA A 229 16.93 33.97 1.19
C ALA A 229 17.57 34.91 2.23
N HIS A 230 17.66 34.47 3.49
CA HIS A 230 18.37 35.22 4.55
C HIS A 230 19.86 35.44 4.20
N ASN A 231 20.50 34.48 3.55
CA ASN A 231 21.89 34.56 3.10
C ASN A 231 22.07 35.30 1.76
N GLY A 232 20.98 35.77 1.14
CA GLY A 232 20.99 36.47 -0.15
C GLY A 232 21.03 35.56 -1.38
N ASP A 233 20.92 34.23 -1.22
CA ASP A 233 20.78 33.28 -2.33
C ASP A 233 19.31 33.16 -2.75
N ARG A 234 18.93 34.04 -3.69
CA ARG A 234 17.55 34.23 -4.13
C ARG A 234 17.05 33.11 -5.05
N ASP A 235 17.91 32.65 -5.96
CA ASP A 235 17.55 31.61 -6.92
C ASP A 235 17.36 30.26 -6.20
N GLY A 236 18.24 29.95 -5.23
CA GLY A 236 18.08 28.77 -4.40
C GLY A 236 16.82 28.82 -3.52
N ALA A 237 16.46 30.00 -2.99
CA ALA A 237 15.23 30.16 -2.23
C ALA A 237 13.97 29.94 -3.09
N ASP A 238 13.95 30.55 -4.29
CA ASP A 238 12.87 30.39 -5.27
C ASP A 238 12.67 28.92 -5.68
N GLU A 239 13.75 28.19 -5.95
CA GLU A 239 13.69 26.76 -6.26
C GLU A 239 13.04 25.94 -5.14
N ASN A 240 13.43 26.22 -3.89
CA ASN A 240 12.89 25.54 -2.71
C ASN A 240 11.41 25.84 -2.47
N PHE A 241 10.98 27.09 -2.58
CA PHE A 241 9.56 27.47 -2.41
C PHE A 241 8.67 26.87 -3.50
N ARG A 242 9.13 26.86 -4.76
CA ARG A 242 8.43 26.19 -5.86
C ARG A 242 8.30 24.69 -5.61
N ALA A 243 9.38 24.04 -5.20
CA ALA A 243 9.38 22.61 -4.88
C ALA A 243 8.41 22.30 -3.73
N ALA A 244 8.40 23.11 -2.67
CA ALA A 244 7.50 22.94 -1.54
C ALA A 244 6.02 23.08 -1.94
N LEU A 245 5.69 24.09 -2.75
CA LEU A 245 4.33 24.28 -3.25
C LEU A 245 3.89 23.14 -4.17
N ALA A 246 4.78 22.65 -5.03
CA ALA A 246 4.51 21.57 -5.98
C ALA A 246 4.18 20.23 -5.30
N LEU A 247 4.61 20.01 -4.05
CA LEU A 247 4.23 18.84 -3.27
C LEU A 247 2.74 18.81 -2.92
N GLY A 248 2.04 19.95 -2.98
CA GLY A 248 0.66 20.07 -2.54
C GLY A 248 0.48 19.72 -1.05
N PRO A 249 1.25 20.31 -0.13
CA PRO A 249 1.12 20.03 1.29
C PRO A 249 -0.21 20.59 1.84
N PRO A 250 -0.65 20.15 3.04
CA PRO A 250 -1.78 20.74 3.74
C PRO A 250 -1.64 22.25 3.93
N PHE A 251 -2.76 22.98 3.96
CA PHE A 251 -2.77 24.45 4.01
C PHE A 251 -2.21 25.07 5.30
N ASN A 252 -2.10 24.29 6.37
CA ASN A 252 -1.41 24.71 7.60
C ASN A 252 0.14 24.62 7.50
N THR A 253 0.67 24.27 6.33
CA THR A 253 2.10 24.25 6.03
C THR A 253 2.54 25.66 5.60
N PRO A 254 3.69 26.19 6.08
CA PRO A 254 4.12 27.57 5.78
C PRO A 254 4.68 27.71 4.35
N VAL A 255 3.89 27.38 3.34
CA VAL A 255 4.30 27.46 1.93
C VAL A 255 4.09 28.87 1.38
N TYR A 256 5.06 29.34 0.60
CA TYR A 256 5.00 30.61 -0.11
C TYR A 256 4.51 30.44 -1.56
N VAL A 257 3.87 31.47 -2.08
CA VAL A 257 3.34 31.58 -3.44
C VAL A 257 4.00 32.78 -4.14
N TRP A 258 4.42 32.57 -5.38
CA TRP A 258 5.06 33.60 -6.19
C TRP A 258 4.03 34.59 -6.73
N VAL A 259 4.23 35.87 -6.42
CA VAL A 259 3.50 36.99 -7.00
C VAL A 259 4.45 37.72 -7.95
N PRO A 260 4.24 37.66 -9.28
CA PRO A 260 5.17 38.22 -10.25
C PRO A 260 5.23 39.75 -10.19
N PRO A 261 6.38 40.37 -10.56
CA PRO A 261 6.51 41.82 -10.66
C PRO A 261 5.56 42.38 -11.73
N GLY A 262 5.17 43.63 -11.57
CA GLY A 262 4.37 44.33 -12.57
C GLY A 262 3.35 45.28 -11.98
N GLU A 263 2.75 46.05 -12.89
CA GLU A 263 1.72 47.03 -12.61
C GLU A 263 0.36 46.35 -12.30
N PHE A 264 -0.39 46.98 -11.41
CA PHE A 264 -1.80 46.68 -11.14
C PHE A 264 -2.58 47.97 -10.87
N MET A 265 -3.90 47.90 -10.93
CA MET A 265 -4.77 49.02 -10.54
C MET A 265 -5.12 48.92 -9.06
N MET A 266 -4.63 49.86 -8.26
CA MET A 266 -4.86 49.97 -6.82
C MET A 266 -6.02 50.92 -6.50
N GLY A 267 -6.81 50.60 -5.48
CA GLY A 267 -7.97 51.37 -5.05
C GLY A 267 -9.25 51.01 -5.80
N SER A 268 -10.26 51.87 -5.68
CA SER A 268 -11.57 51.72 -6.31
C SER A 268 -11.90 52.92 -7.19
N SER A 269 -12.73 52.69 -8.21
CA SER A 269 -13.14 53.74 -9.13
C SER A 269 -14.08 54.74 -8.45
N GLU A 270 -14.16 55.95 -8.98
CA GLU A 270 -15.03 57.01 -8.44
C GLU A 270 -16.50 56.60 -8.38
N ASP A 271 -16.94 55.81 -9.36
CA ASP A 271 -18.30 55.27 -9.52
C ASP A 271 -18.56 53.98 -8.72
N ASP A 272 -17.57 53.44 -8.01
CA ASP A 272 -17.79 52.31 -7.08
C ASP A 272 -18.58 52.81 -5.86
N GLU A 273 -19.87 52.46 -5.81
CA GLU A 273 -20.80 52.82 -4.73
C GLU A 273 -20.52 52.07 -3.42
N LEU A 274 -19.77 50.95 -3.48
CA LEU A 274 -19.39 50.18 -2.29
C LEU A 274 -18.08 50.67 -1.67
N ALA A 275 -17.32 51.49 -2.40
CA ALA A 275 -16.03 51.99 -1.95
C ALA A 275 -16.15 53.23 -1.07
N TYR A 276 -15.42 53.21 0.04
CA TYR A 276 -15.19 54.36 0.89
C TYR A 276 -14.23 55.35 0.21
N ASN A 277 -14.17 56.59 0.73
CA ASN A 277 -13.37 57.66 0.12
C ASN A 277 -11.87 57.42 0.21
N ASP A 278 -11.41 56.73 1.24
CA ASP A 278 -10.01 56.34 1.49
C ASP A 278 -9.53 55.20 0.59
N GLU A 279 -10.43 54.59 -0.20
CA GLU A 279 -10.09 53.63 -1.26
C GLU A 279 -9.95 54.29 -2.64
N LYS A 280 -10.30 55.57 -2.78
CA LYS A 280 -10.36 56.31 -4.04
C LYS A 280 -9.21 57.32 -4.14
N PRO A 281 -8.66 57.59 -5.34
CA PRO A 281 -9.10 57.08 -6.64
C PRO A 281 -8.39 55.77 -7.04
N LEU A 282 -8.94 55.08 -8.04
CA LEU A 282 -8.25 54.00 -8.75
C LEU A 282 -7.03 54.54 -9.52
N HIS A 283 -5.85 53.97 -9.30
CA HIS A 283 -4.61 54.43 -9.92
C HIS A 283 -3.61 53.27 -10.16
N PRO A 284 -2.69 53.38 -11.14
CA PRO A 284 -1.69 52.34 -11.39
C PRO A 284 -0.59 52.38 -10.34
N VAL A 285 -0.21 51.21 -9.83
CA VAL A 285 0.95 51.02 -8.93
C VAL A 285 1.80 49.87 -9.45
N ASN A 286 3.12 50.08 -9.49
CA ASN A 286 4.07 49.03 -9.86
C ASN A 286 4.67 48.39 -8.62
N VAL A 287 4.58 47.07 -8.53
CA VAL A 287 5.08 46.30 -7.38
C VAL A 287 6.08 45.26 -7.87
N GLY A 288 7.17 45.09 -7.13
CA GLY A 288 8.16 44.05 -7.35
C GLY A 288 7.59 42.63 -7.29
N GLY A 289 8.42 41.66 -7.63
CA GLY A 289 8.07 40.25 -7.46
C GLY A 289 8.36 39.83 -6.03
N PHE A 290 7.52 38.98 -5.45
CA PHE A 290 7.70 38.53 -4.08
C PHE A 290 7.06 37.18 -3.80
N TRP A 291 7.49 36.56 -2.70
CA TRP A 291 6.98 35.30 -2.20
C TRP A 291 6.11 35.56 -0.97
N LEU A 292 4.80 35.30 -1.07
CA LEU A 292 3.84 35.53 0.01
C LEU A 292 3.33 34.21 0.56
N MET A 293 3.18 34.07 1.88
CA MET A 293 2.53 32.91 2.48
C MET A 293 1.16 32.67 1.85
N ARG A 294 0.89 31.40 1.50
CA ARG A 294 -0.35 31.00 0.83
C ARG A 294 -1.60 31.29 1.67
N THR A 295 -1.46 31.24 3.00
CA THR A 295 -2.51 31.52 3.99
C THR A 295 -1.98 32.47 5.05
N GLU A 296 -2.85 32.92 5.94
CA GLU A 296 -2.48 33.57 7.20
C GLU A 296 -1.61 32.66 8.07
N VAL A 297 -0.84 33.27 8.97
CA VAL A 297 -0.04 32.55 9.96
C VAL A 297 -0.99 31.82 10.91
N THR A 298 -0.81 30.51 11.05
CA THR A 298 -1.65 29.69 11.92
C THR A 298 -1.17 29.71 13.37
N ASN A 299 -2.07 29.37 14.30
CA ASN A 299 -1.70 29.14 15.71
C ASN A 299 -0.56 28.12 15.87
N ALA A 300 -0.52 27.07 15.05
CA ALA A 300 0.55 26.08 15.05
C ALA A 300 1.92 26.67 14.70
N GLN A 301 1.93 27.57 13.72
CA GLN A 301 3.14 28.24 13.26
C GLN A 301 3.60 29.28 14.29
N TYR A 302 2.69 30.11 14.79
CA TYR A 302 2.97 31.10 15.83
C TYR A 302 3.54 30.49 17.11
N ARG A 303 3.01 29.33 17.55
CA ARG A 303 3.55 28.56 18.69
C ARG A 303 5.03 28.23 18.58
N ARG A 304 5.56 28.02 17.37
CA ARG A 304 6.99 27.74 17.17
C ARG A 304 7.85 28.97 17.48
N CYS A 305 7.35 30.16 17.16
CA CYS A 305 8.01 31.42 17.48
C CYS A 305 7.93 31.75 18.98
N VAL A 306 6.81 31.44 19.64
CA VAL A 306 6.69 31.60 21.10
C VAL A 306 7.59 30.61 21.84
N GLY A 307 7.85 29.44 21.27
CA GLY A 307 8.72 28.43 21.84
C GLY A 307 8.10 27.69 23.02
N GLU A 308 8.81 26.69 23.53
CA GLU A 308 8.42 26.01 24.76
C GLU A 308 8.59 26.96 25.96
N ASN A 309 7.64 26.94 26.90
CA ASN A 309 7.62 27.81 28.08
C ASN A 309 7.71 29.32 27.79
N GLU A 310 7.32 29.76 26.57
CA GLU A 310 7.35 31.18 26.16
C GLU A 310 8.77 31.79 26.15
N GLU A 311 9.79 30.95 25.91
CA GLU A 311 11.20 31.36 25.85
C GLU A 311 11.66 31.80 24.44
N GLY A 312 10.79 31.71 23.45
CA GLY A 312 11.05 32.15 22.07
C GLY A 312 10.96 33.67 21.89
N PRO A 313 11.31 34.17 20.69
CA PRO A 313 11.28 35.61 20.40
C PRO A 313 9.87 36.22 20.36
N CYS A 314 8.83 35.45 20.03
CA CYS A 314 7.46 35.95 20.06
C CYS A 314 6.85 35.85 21.46
N THR A 315 6.03 36.82 21.83
CA THR A 315 5.17 36.75 23.03
C THR A 315 3.81 36.12 22.68
N PRO A 316 3.10 35.48 23.63
CA PRO A 316 1.75 34.96 23.38
C PRO A 316 0.75 36.02 22.89
N PRO A 317 -0.21 35.68 22.01
CA PRO A 317 -1.33 36.56 21.69
C PRO A 317 -2.24 36.78 22.91
N ASP A 318 -3.02 37.86 22.94
CA ASP A 318 -3.90 38.20 24.08
C ASP A 318 -5.23 37.41 24.08
N ASN A 319 -5.15 36.12 23.79
CA ASN A 319 -6.27 35.20 23.92
C ASN A 319 -5.83 33.85 24.45
N GLN A 320 -6.79 33.05 24.93
CA GLN A 320 -6.54 31.71 25.47
C GLN A 320 -6.91 30.59 24.50
N VAL A 321 -7.40 30.93 23.29
CA VAL A 321 -7.93 29.95 22.35
C VAL A 321 -6.86 29.41 21.39
N TRP A 322 -5.78 30.16 21.16
CA TRP A 322 -4.69 29.79 20.24
C TRP A 322 -3.94 28.49 20.61
N GLN A 323 -3.92 28.12 21.90
CA GLN A 323 -3.28 26.88 22.38
C GLN A 323 -4.17 25.64 22.23
N ARG A 324 -5.46 25.81 21.92
CA ARG A 324 -6.39 24.69 21.85
C ARG A 324 -6.04 23.78 20.66
N PRO A 325 -5.96 22.44 20.86
CA PRO A 325 -5.59 21.52 19.77
C PRO A 325 -6.48 21.65 18.54
N GLU A 326 -7.79 21.87 18.72
CA GLU A 326 -8.76 22.04 17.64
C GLU A 326 -8.56 23.33 16.82
N PHE A 327 -7.82 24.32 17.32
CA PHE A 327 -7.57 25.59 16.64
C PHE A 327 -6.15 25.70 16.08
N THR A 328 -5.42 24.59 16.06
CA THR A 328 -4.06 24.49 15.52
C THR A 328 -3.94 25.09 14.12
N ASN A 329 -4.93 24.90 13.26
CA ASN A 329 -4.92 25.34 11.86
C ASN A 329 -5.67 26.66 11.63
N ARG A 330 -6.20 27.29 12.67
CA ARG A 330 -6.84 28.59 12.55
C ARG A 330 -5.78 29.70 12.48
N PRO A 331 -6.08 30.85 11.86
CA PRO A 331 -5.19 31.99 11.90
C PRO A 331 -4.92 32.39 13.37
N VAL A 332 -3.68 32.77 13.64
CA VAL A 332 -3.35 33.48 14.87
C VAL A 332 -4.10 34.81 14.86
N THR A 333 -4.70 35.16 15.99
CA THR A 333 -5.49 36.39 16.17
C THR A 333 -5.16 37.02 17.51
N ASP A 334 -5.66 38.23 17.74
CA ASP A 334 -5.42 38.98 18.98
C ASP A 334 -3.93 39.24 19.21
N VAL A 335 -3.27 39.65 18.11
CA VAL A 335 -1.85 40.03 18.07
C VAL A 335 -1.72 41.48 17.67
N THR A 336 -0.78 42.18 18.29
CA THR A 336 -0.44 43.55 17.90
C THR A 336 0.37 43.57 16.61
N TRP A 337 0.49 44.75 15.98
CA TRP A 337 1.34 44.93 14.81
C TRP A 337 2.80 44.59 15.12
N GLU A 338 3.29 44.97 16.30
CA GLU A 338 4.65 44.67 16.76
C GLU A 338 4.87 43.15 16.93
N GLN A 339 3.90 42.42 17.49
CA GLN A 339 3.97 40.96 17.58
C GLN A 339 4.04 40.29 16.19
N ALA A 340 3.29 40.83 15.23
CA ALA A 340 3.31 40.35 13.84
C ALA A 340 4.68 40.63 13.19
N GLN A 341 5.28 41.79 13.43
CA GLN A 341 6.62 42.17 12.96
C GLN A 341 7.72 41.30 13.57
N VAL A 342 7.65 40.99 14.88
CA VAL A 342 8.59 40.09 15.55
C VAL A 342 8.54 38.68 14.94
N TYR A 343 7.33 38.16 14.69
CA TYR A 343 7.18 36.88 13.99
C TYR A 343 7.76 36.95 12.57
N ALA A 344 7.45 38.01 11.84
CA ALA A 344 7.94 38.23 10.48
C ALA A 344 9.47 38.19 10.44
N ALA A 345 10.13 38.94 11.33
CA ALA A 345 11.58 38.95 11.45
C ALA A 345 12.16 37.59 11.87
N TRP A 346 11.47 36.85 12.74
CA TRP A 346 11.90 35.52 13.18
C TRP A 346 11.95 34.50 12.03
N VAL A 347 10.98 34.53 11.10
CA VAL A 347 11.03 33.70 9.87
C VAL A 347 11.89 34.33 8.76
N GLY A 348 12.58 35.43 9.05
CA GLY A 348 13.44 36.16 8.12
C GLY A 348 12.70 37.05 7.12
N GLY A 349 11.37 37.15 7.22
CA GLY A 349 10.50 37.92 6.33
C GLY A 349 10.06 39.26 6.87
N ARG A 350 8.97 39.77 6.29
CA ARG A 350 8.30 41.00 6.70
C ARG A 350 6.80 40.91 6.45
N LEU A 351 6.04 41.83 7.04
CA LEU A 351 4.66 42.05 6.62
C LEU A 351 4.63 42.57 5.16
N PRO A 352 3.61 42.20 4.38
CA PRO A 352 3.41 42.79 3.05
C PRO A 352 3.12 44.27 3.18
N THR A 353 3.50 45.07 2.18
CA THR A 353 2.94 46.42 2.07
C THR A 353 1.46 46.33 1.69
N GLU A 354 0.73 47.40 1.91
CA GLU A 354 -0.66 47.53 1.50
C GLU A 354 -0.84 47.29 -0.01
N ALA A 355 0.08 47.84 -0.83
CA ALA A 355 0.07 47.66 -2.28
C ALA A 355 0.39 46.20 -2.70
N GLU A 356 1.33 45.54 -2.01
CA GLU A 356 1.63 44.13 -2.25
C GLU A 356 0.43 43.25 -1.93
N TRP A 357 -0.20 43.48 -0.78
CA TRP A 357 -1.39 42.76 -0.37
C TRP A 357 -2.53 42.92 -1.38
N GLU A 358 -2.82 44.17 -1.80
CA GLU A 358 -3.91 44.43 -2.74
C GLU A 358 -3.63 43.83 -4.12
N LYS A 359 -2.39 43.96 -4.62
CA LYS A 359 -1.99 43.31 -5.87
C LYS A 359 -2.21 41.81 -5.79
N THR A 360 -1.83 41.17 -4.68
CA THR A 360 -2.06 39.73 -4.51
C THR A 360 -3.55 39.37 -4.58
N CYS A 361 -4.42 40.20 -3.99
CA CYS A 361 -5.87 40.00 -4.03
C CYS A 361 -6.44 40.20 -5.44
N ARG A 362 -6.08 41.30 -6.12
CA ARG A 362 -6.66 41.72 -7.41
C ARG A 362 -6.05 41.04 -8.64
N GLY A 363 -4.77 40.74 -8.59
CA GLY A 363 -3.97 40.45 -9.78
C GLY A 363 -3.50 41.72 -10.49
N GLY A 364 -2.32 41.64 -11.09
CA GLY A 364 -1.75 42.68 -11.95
C GLY A 364 -2.38 42.74 -13.33
N SER A 365 -1.78 43.51 -14.23
CA SER A 365 -2.16 43.56 -15.65
C SER A 365 -2.09 42.19 -16.34
N GLU A 366 -1.21 41.32 -15.84
CA GLU A 366 -1.14 39.90 -16.19
C GLU A 366 -1.24 39.03 -14.93
N ILE A 367 -1.81 37.84 -15.11
CA ILE A 367 -1.95 36.81 -14.08
C ILE A 367 -1.50 35.45 -14.63
N PRO A 368 -1.13 34.49 -13.77
CA PRO A 368 -0.78 33.15 -14.21
C PRO A 368 -1.87 32.44 -15.00
N VAL A 369 -1.47 31.62 -15.96
CA VAL A 369 -2.37 30.63 -16.58
C VAL A 369 -2.76 29.57 -15.55
N ASN A 370 -1.78 29.12 -14.76
CA ASN A 370 -1.95 28.17 -13.67
C ASN A 370 -1.44 28.81 -12.35
N PRO A 371 -2.31 29.11 -11.38
CA PRO A 371 -1.91 29.71 -10.10
C PRO A 371 -0.95 28.84 -9.28
N GLN A 372 -1.04 27.51 -9.39
CA GLN A 372 -0.08 26.60 -8.73
C GLN A 372 1.29 26.59 -9.39
N LYS A 373 1.42 27.23 -10.57
CA LYS A 373 2.65 27.36 -11.36
C LYS A 373 2.82 28.80 -11.84
N ALA A 374 2.68 29.74 -10.91
CA ALA A 374 2.69 31.18 -11.18
C ALA A 374 3.98 31.71 -11.85
N TRP A 375 5.01 30.88 -11.98
CA TRP A 375 6.31 31.18 -12.58
C TRP A 375 6.48 30.69 -14.03
N GLU A 376 5.51 29.97 -14.60
CA GLU A 376 5.64 29.40 -15.96
C GLU A 376 5.06 30.32 -17.04
N ASP A 377 3.73 30.43 -17.08
CA ASP A 377 3.01 31.13 -18.15
C ASP A 377 2.06 32.20 -17.60
N MET A 378 2.09 33.39 -18.22
CA MET A 378 1.24 34.53 -17.88
C MET A 378 0.21 34.78 -18.99
N LYS A 379 -0.91 35.38 -18.62
CA LYS A 379 -1.95 35.86 -19.53
C LYS A 379 -2.44 37.22 -19.07
N ALA A 380 -2.99 38.01 -19.99
CA ALA A 380 -3.70 39.24 -19.64
C ALA A 380 -4.77 38.97 -18.57
N ASN A 381 -4.82 39.81 -17.53
CA ASN A 381 -5.83 39.70 -16.48
C ASN A 381 -7.20 40.10 -17.04
N PRO A 382 -8.19 39.19 -17.06
CA PRO A 382 -9.53 39.51 -17.58
C PRO A 382 -10.29 40.48 -16.67
N TYR A 383 -9.87 40.66 -15.41
CA TYR A 383 -10.52 41.52 -14.42
C TYR A 383 -9.47 42.35 -13.64
N PRO A 384 -8.87 43.39 -14.27
CA PRO A 384 -7.84 44.22 -13.63
C PRO A 384 -8.36 45.07 -12.46
N GLN A 385 -9.67 45.19 -12.31
CA GLN A 385 -10.35 45.90 -11.21
C GLN A 385 -11.27 44.96 -10.43
N ARG A 386 -10.91 43.67 -10.28
CA ARG A 386 -11.79 42.70 -9.63
C ARG A 386 -12.13 43.10 -8.20
N ILE A 387 -13.40 42.95 -7.81
CA ILE A 387 -13.89 43.40 -6.50
C ILE A 387 -13.37 42.48 -5.37
N TYR A 388 -13.40 41.18 -5.60
CA TYR A 388 -12.99 40.13 -4.66
C TYR A 388 -11.87 39.27 -5.27
N PRO A 389 -11.14 38.46 -4.48
CA PRO A 389 -10.06 37.62 -5.00
C PRO A 389 -10.49 36.73 -6.18
N TRP A 390 -11.67 36.12 -6.08
CA TRP A 390 -12.25 35.23 -7.09
C TRP A 390 -12.87 35.96 -8.29
N GLY A 391 -13.04 37.28 -8.25
CA GLY A 391 -13.65 38.08 -9.31
C GLY A 391 -14.72 39.05 -8.81
N ASN A 392 -15.76 39.26 -9.62
CA ASN A 392 -16.84 40.23 -9.35
C ASN A 392 -18.15 39.56 -8.88
N GLY A 393 -18.14 38.25 -8.64
CA GLY A 393 -19.30 37.55 -8.10
C GLY A 393 -19.50 37.87 -6.62
N GLU A 394 -20.75 37.95 -6.19
CA GLU A 394 -21.12 38.22 -4.79
C GLU A 394 -20.49 37.22 -3.81
N PRO A 395 -20.12 37.66 -2.59
CA PRO A 395 -19.58 36.77 -1.57
C PRO A 395 -20.55 35.64 -1.19
N HIS A 396 -20.00 34.43 -1.07
CA HIS A 396 -20.74 33.22 -0.72
C HIS A 396 -19.97 32.43 0.34
N PRO A 397 -20.62 31.73 1.29
CA PRO A 397 -19.94 30.95 2.31
C PRO A 397 -19.04 29.79 1.81
N ASP A 398 -19.02 29.51 0.50
CA ASP A 398 -18.06 28.58 -0.13
C ASP A 398 -16.76 29.25 -0.61
N LEU A 399 -16.72 30.60 -0.59
CA LEU A 399 -15.63 31.42 -1.11
C LEU A 399 -14.82 32.08 0.01
N LEU A 400 -15.41 32.30 1.18
CA LEU A 400 -14.76 32.92 2.32
C LEU A 400 -15.55 32.73 3.61
N ASN A 401 -14.93 33.08 4.74
CA ASN A 401 -15.61 33.28 6.01
C ASN A 401 -15.83 34.77 6.27
N TYR A 402 -17.08 35.23 6.23
CA TYR A 402 -17.44 36.63 6.51
C TYR A 402 -18.74 36.66 7.32
N TYR A 403 -19.26 37.84 7.68
CA TYR A 403 -20.49 37.94 8.48
C TYR A 403 -21.65 37.13 7.88
N GLY A 404 -21.84 37.19 6.56
CA GLY A 404 -22.91 36.46 5.86
C GLY A 404 -22.72 34.93 5.86
N SER A 405 -21.56 34.41 6.27
CA SER A 405 -21.34 32.98 6.50
C SER A 405 -21.98 32.48 7.80
N GLN A 406 -22.29 33.39 8.74
CA GLN A 406 -22.98 33.08 10.00
C GLN A 406 -22.24 32.04 10.87
N ILE A 407 -20.91 31.91 10.71
CA ILE A 407 -20.06 31.04 11.53
C ILE A 407 -19.74 31.69 12.89
N GLY A 408 -19.52 33.02 12.89
CA GLY A 408 -19.30 33.81 14.11
C GLY A 408 -17.92 33.62 14.77
N THR A 409 -16.99 32.95 14.11
CA THR A 409 -15.60 32.75 14.54
C THR A 409 -14.72 32.46 13.32
N THR A 410 -13.40 32.45 13.50
CA THR A 410 -12.43 32.06 12.47
C THR A 410 -12.66 30.62 12.00
N THR A 411 -12.09 30.28 10.84
CA THR A 411 -12.03 28.90 10.35
C THR A 411 -10.60 28.49 10.11
N ASP A 412 -10.37 27.18 9.94
CA ASP A 412 -9.07 26.68 9.51
C ASP A 412 -8.66 27.35 8.21
N VAL A 413 -7.38 27.71 8.11
CA VAL A 413 -6.83 28.32 6.90
C VAL A 413 -6.92 27.36 5.72
N GLY A 414 -7.10 27.91 4.53
CA GLY A 414 -7.21 27.18 3.27
C GLY A 414 -8.52 26.40 3.09
N ARG A 415 -9.53 26.67 3.92
CA ARG A 415 -10.87 26.05 3.79
C ARG A 415 -11.57 26.45 2.49
N TYR A 416 -11.32 27.66 1.97
CA TYR A 416 -12.07 28.25 0.87
C TYR A 416 -11.26 28.29 -0.44
N LEU A 417 -11.05 27.12 -1.05
CA LEU A 417 -10.24 26.99 -2.27
C LEU A 417 -10.78 27.77 -3.47
N ASN A 418 -12.10 27.87 -3.57
CA ASN A 418 -12.76 28.64 -4.63
C ASN A 418 -12.65 30.16 -4.41
N GLY A 419 -12.23 30.58 -3.22
CA GLY A 419 -11.96 31.98 -2.86
C GLY A 419 -10.54 32.44 -3.17
N ALA A 420 -9.71 31.61 -3.81
CA ALA A 420 -8.32 31.94 -4.09
C ALA A 420 -8.19 33.20 -4.95
N SER A 421 -7.12 33.96 -4.71
CA SER A 421 -6.71 35.04 -5.59
C SER A 421 -6.21 34.50 -6.94
N PRO A 422 -6.02 35.36 -7.96
CA PRO A 422 -5.47 34.94 -9.25
C PRO A 422 -4.08 34.27 -9.19
N TYR A 423 -3.35 34.49 -8.10
CA TYR A 423 -2.05 33.89 -7.83
C TYR A 423 -2.14 32.60 -7.00
N GLY A 424 -3.32 32.22 -6.50
CA GLY A 424 -3.52 30.99 -5.72
C GLY A 424 -3.33 31.16 -4.21
N VAL A 425 -3.23 32.41 -3.76
CA VAL A 425 -3.22 32.78 -2.34
C VAL A 425 -4.64 32.72 -1.80
N LEU A 426 -4.81 32.12 -0.63
CA LEU A 426 -6.10 31.84 -0.01
C LEU A 426 -6.43 32.83 1.09
N ASP A 427 -7.72 32.90 1.41
CA ASP A 427 -8.26 33.68 2.54
C ASP A 427 -7.88 35.17 2.47
N MET A 428 -7.66 35.71 1.27
CA MET A 428 -7.39 37.14 1.05
C MET A 428 -8.65 38.01 1.32
N GLY A 429 -9.83 37.40 1.45
CA GLY A 429 -11.04 38.10 1.84
C GLY A 429 -11.71 37.35 2.97
N GLY A 430 -12.05 38.05 4.05
CA GLY A 430 -12.66 37.47 5.25
C GLY A 430 -11.65 36.70 6.12
N ASN A 431 -12.18 35.78 6.93
CA ASN A 431 -11.51 35.10 8.03
C ASN A 431 -10.97 36.08 9.07
N VAL A 432 -9.83 36.73 8.83
CA VAL A 432 -9.26 37.75 9.71
C VAL A 432 -8.75 38.94 8.90
N PHE A 433 -8.82 40.12 9.48
CA PHE A 433 -8.02 41.24 8.98
C PHE A 433 -6.55 40.90 9.08
N GLU A 434 -5.75 41.49 8.21
CA GLU A 434 -4.32 41.24 8.18
C GLU A 434 -3.53 42.52 8.32
N TRP A 435 -2.64 42.54 9.32
CA TRP A 435 -1.63 43.58 9.45
C TRP A 435 -0.76 43.68 8.20
N THR A 436 -0.52 44.91 7.74
CA THR A 436 0.45 45.24 6.70
C THR A 436 1.61 46.06 7.28
N GLY A 437 2.70 46.21 6.53
CA GLY A 437 3.81 47.09 6.90
C GLY A 437 3.48 48.58 6.78
N SER A 438 2.41 48.92 6.05
CA SER A 438 2.13 50.30 5.65
C SER A 438 1.48 51.11 6.77
N VAL A 439 1.91 52.36 6.90
CA VAL A 439 1.25 53.44 7.63
C VAL A 439 -0.01 53.85 6.88
N PHE A 440 -1.10 54.09 7.59
CA PHE A 440 -2.35 54.53 7.01
C PHE A 440 -2.29 56.00 6.60
N LYS A 441 -2.25 56.28 5.28
CA LYS A 441 -2.31 57.64 4.73
C LYS A 441 -3.36 57.80 3.63
N GLU A 442 -3.55 59.05 3.20
CA GLU A 442 -4.49 59.43 2.15
C GLU A 442 -4.14 58.80 0.79
N TYR A 443 -5.16 58.51 -0.01
CA TYR A 443 -5.00 58.08 -1.40
C TYR A 443 -4.85 59.28 -2.35
N PRO A 444 -4.22 59.12 -3.53
CA PRO A 444 -3.65 57.87 -4.06
C PRO A 444 -2.39 57.43 -3.31
N TYR A 445 -2.12 56.13 -3.31
CA TYR A 445 -0.94 55.53 -2.66
C TYR A 445 0.35 56.07 -3.31
N ASP A 446 1.25 56.61 -2.49
CA ASP A 446 2.60 57.01 -2.89
C ASP A 446 3.62 56.31 -2.00
N PRO A 447 4.45 55.40 -2.54
CA PRO A 447 5.46 54.71 -1.73
C PRO A 447 6.56 55.66 -1.17
N ASN A 448 6.64 56.90 -1.63
CA ASN A 448 7.68 57.87 -1.24
C ASN A 448 7.23 58.87 -0.17
N ASP A 449 5.97 58.83 0.25
CA ASP A 449 5.43 59.79 1.23
C ASP A 449 5.67 59.34 2.69
N GLY A 450 6.32 58.19 2.89
CA GLY A 450 6.50 57.55 4.19
C GLY A 450 5.44 56.50 4.54
N HIS A 451 4.60 56.05 3.59
CA HIS A 451 3.72 54.89 3.75
C HIS A 451 4.47 53.68 4.30
N GLU A 452 5.70 53.44 3.87
CA GLU A 452 6.49 52.28 4.28
C GLU A 452 7.51 52.58 5.39
N GLU A 453 7.30 53.65 6.18
CA GLU A 453 8.18 54.02 7.29
C GLU A 453 8.03 53.02 8.46
N PRO A 454 9.03 52.16 8.73
CA PRO A 454 8.90 51.12 9.74
C PRO A 454 8.85 51.70 11.16
N ALA A 455 9.54 52.81 11.42
CA ALA A 455 9.63 53.42 12.74
C ALA A 455 8.44 54.32 13.12
N SER A 456 7.43 54.43 12.25
CA SER A 456 6.24 55.24 12.54
C SER A 456 5.41 54.66 13.69
N SER A 457 4.84 55.56 14.51
CA SER A 457 3.84 55.22 15.54
C SER A 457 2.42 55.59 15.10
N GLU A 458 2.26 56.03 13.85
CA GLU A 458 0.96 56.30 13.27
C GLU A 458 0.16 55.00 13.05
N LEU A 459 -1.12 55.17 12.75
CA LEU A 459 -2.05 54.08 12.46
C LEU A 459 -1.51 53.21 11.33
N ARG A 460 -1.71 51.89 11.43
CA ARG A 460 -1.26 50.90 10.45
C ARG A 460 -2.45 50.38 9.67
N VAL A 461 -2.23 50.10 8.39
CA VAL A 461 -3.26 49.56 7.52
C VAL A 461 -3.48 48.09 7.84
N VAL A 462 -4.75 47.70 7.97
CA VAL A 462 -5.20 46.31 7.88
C VAL A 462 -6.05 46.07 6.64
N ARG A 463 -5.97 44.86 6.08
CA ARG A 463 -6.65 44.49 4.83
C ARG A 463 -7.46 43.20 4.92
N GLY A 464 -8.41 43.03 4.01
CA GLY A 464 -9.13 41.77 3.76
C GLY A 464 -10.47 41.60 4.48
N GLY A 465 -10.74 42.38 5.52
CA GLY A 465 -11.93 42.18 6.37
C GLY A 465 -11.85 40.88 7.17
N SER A 466 -12.92 40.53 7.89
CA SER A 466 -12.90 39.34 8.75
C SER A 466 -14.26 38.64 8.84
N PHE A 467 -14.34 37.55 9.60
CA PHE A 467 -15.57 36.78 9.83
C PHE A 467 -16.74 37.60 10.42
N VAL A 468 -16.50 38.81 10.96
CA VAL A 468 -17.57 39.69 11.48
C VAL A 468 -17.99 40.80 10.52
N TYR A 469 -17.30 40.95 9.37
CA TYR A 469 -17.55 42.05 8.43
C TYR A 469 -18.46 41.64 7.27
N LEU A 470 -19.21 42.62 6.76
CA LEU A 470 -20.13 42.47 5.64
C LEU A 470 -19.37 42.46 4.30
N ARG A 471 -20.09 42.17 3.22
CA ARG A 471 -19.54 42.06 1.86
C ARG A 471 -18.75 43.30 1.42
N ASP A 472 -19.14 44.49 1.86
CA ASP A 472 -18.53 45.75 1.45
C ASP A 472 -17.12 45.93 2.03
N SER A 473 -16.77 45.20 3.08
CA SER A 473 -15.48 45.29 3.80
C SER A 473 -14.55 44.09 3.58
N VAL A 474 -14.95 43.12 2.75
CA VAL A 474 -14.11 41.97 2.35
C VAL A 474 -13.66 42.07 0.88
N ARG A 475 -13.74 43.28 0.31
CA ARG A 475 -13.27 43.62 -1.04
C ARG A 475 -11.75 43.78 -1.05
N CYS A 476 -11.13 43.61 -2.21
CA CYS A 476 -9.68 43.75 -2.34
C CYS A 476 -9.16 45.18 -2.05
N ALA A 477 -9.90 46.23 -2.40
CA ALA A 477 -9.50 47.61 -2.09
C ALA A 477 -9.86 48.05 -0.68
N PHE A 478 -10.76 47.33 0.02
CA PHE A 478 -11.17 47.74 1.33
C PHE A 478 -9.95 47.74 2.27
N ARG A 479 -9.80 48.85 2.97
CA ARG A 479 -8.74 49.10 3.94
C ARG A 479 -9.36 49.67 5.20
N ASP A 480 -8.74 49.37 6.33
CA ASP A 480 -9.10 49.92 7.62
C ASP A 480 -7.80 50.27 8.35
N ASP A 481 -7.90 51.04 9.43
CA ASP A 481 -6.76 51.51 10.21
C ASP A 481 -6.89 51.09 11.67
N LEU A 482 -5.77 50.71 12.26
CA LEU A 482 -5.70 50.37 13.69
C LEU A 482 -4.41 50.94 14.29
N HIS A 483 -4.43 51.26 15.58
CA HIS A 483 -3.21 51.64 16.28
C HIS A 483 -2.27 50.42 16.36
N PRO A 484 -0.94 50.57 16.22
CA PRO A 484 -0.02 49.43 16.24
C PRO A 484 -0.05 48.61 17.56
N ASP A 485 -0.48 49.25 18.65
CA ASP A 485 -0.68 48.60 19.97
C ASP A 485 -2.05 47.92 20.11
N ASP A 486 -2.98 48.13 19.18
CA ASP A 486 -4.28 47.47 19.21
C ASP A 486 -4.14 46.00 18.80
N HIS A 487 -5.06 45.19 19.31
CA HIS A 487 -5.23 43.79 18.96
C HIS A 487 -6.72 43.44 19.02
N ALA A 488 -7.15 42.49 18.19
CA ALA A 488 -8.52 42.00 18.21
C ALA A 488 -8.60 40.53 17.79
N LEU A 489 -9.63 39.84 18.29
CA LEU A 489 -9.95 38.43 17.98
C LEU A 489 -10.19 38.15 16.48
N ASN A 490 -10.28 39.18 15.65
CA ASN A 490 -10.49 39.09 14.21
C ASN A 490 -9.39 39.77 13.38
N VAL A 491 -8.23 40.04 14.00
CA VAL A 491 -7.04 40.60 13.35
C VAL A 491 -5.88 39.63 13.55
N GLY A 492 -5.26 39.23 12.44
CA GLY A 492 -4.07 38.38 12.35
C GLY A 492 -3.10 38.96 11.31
N PHE A 493 -2.34 38.10 10.64
CA PHE A 493 -1.38 38.53 9.62
C PHE A 493 -0.90 37.36 8.75
N ARG A 494 -0.26 37.69 7.62
CA ARG A 494 0.50 36.77 6.77
C ARG A 494 1.88 37.35 6.47
N ILE A 495 2.83 36.48 6.13
CA ILE A 495 4.22 36.88 5.92
C ILE A 495 4.60 36.86 4.45
N LEU A 496 5.34 37.88 4.06
CA LEU A 496 6.15 37.88 2.86
C LEU A 496 7.53 37.32 3.25
N SER A 497 7.90 36.16 2.68
CA SER A 497 9.29 35.68 2.78
C SER A 497 10.18 36.79 2.25
N PRO A 498 11.40 36.99 2.76
CA PRO A 498 12.34 37.85 2.06
C PRO A 498 12.39 37.39 0.60
N GLY A 499 11.81 38.23 -0.25
CA GLY A 499 11.61 37.99 -1.66
C GLY A 499 12.65 38.74 -2.47
N PRO A 500 12.69 38.53 -3.78
CA PRO A 500 13.72 39.01 -4.69
C PRO A 500 14.09 40.49 -4.64
#